data_AF-A0A8J2ERX8-F1
#
_entry.id   AF-A0A8J2ERX8-F1
#
_cell.length_a   1.000
_cell.length_b   1.000
_cell.length_c   1.000
_cell.angle_alpha   90.00
_cell.angle_beta   90.00
_cell.angle_gamma   90.00
#
_symmetry.space_group_name_H-M   'P 1'
#
loop_
_entity.id
_entity.type
_entity.pdbx_description
1 polymer ?
#
loop_
_entity_poly.entity_id
_entity_poly.type
_entity_poly.pdbx_seq_one_letter_code
_entity_poly.pdbx_strand_id
1 'polypeptide(L)'
;MSAIWGHKRKSSTPVVGATSTARSVTTSVPGDASRCSPMLRSICQTLMERVVVLRVLVIFVCLVSLPTFVEGFGCFSDYSMSWCNNQTEESCVHDYTFSVSHFQRKLDGYYRHNRRPPILEAYFLLKTPKPYQDEFLTADCAPPLIMAYLLVAESRIQFDPQALGIFDMAMQHIQSMSPEQTFMLTQTDTWPFSEAVQRIEASAEYYDTLRARRGYPGGAMLDGGPQAQAQPAPAGAVSASSLANGVQFTPITMDFVMSHCKERDFQWMDKDMRNHLSYGVQGRLLIYEKCHEQIATDDPFFAQSIVASRMFTRGVISVPTPDPSFVARGDECSAYLRHIVDRYGTEIPNAGMLTGGGNGGGQGVGNAKGAVVNSDLADFTIFMHSDPYDHMHMSFMGVILQAVARGTFEQHFMHLNGPRHVRTLTPCLQAVSEAIFGHPITYSVGPYCCAQFLVSRDRIQSRPLAFYERMRALVNGSMPYDLCTTSRVARSTHCYGMEFLWHIVFGEEADPPLRQDDPTLPVAFRLKFGVEHDKRDWNDVVLSPNVPKKIVTQQDWDGENFVYTRGGPGTEKRGDDAPRPA
;
A
#
# COMPACT_ATOMS: atom_id res chain seq x y z
N MET A 1 -26.71 2.36 26.56
CA MET A 1 -26.08 3.34 25.65
C MET A 1 -27.08 4.47 25.49
N SER A 2 -26.83 5.63 26.09
CA SER A 2 -27.63 6.83 25.82
C SER A 2 -26.87 7.67 24.82
N ALA A 3 -27.26 7.62 23.55
CA ALA A 3 -26.76 8.54 22.54
C ALA A 3 -27.47 9.88 22.74
N ILE A 4 -26.72 10.95 23.01
CA ILE A 4 -27.27 12.31 23.03
C ILE A 4 -27.25 12.80 21.60
N TRP A 5 -28.44 12.90 21.00
CA TRP A 5 -28.62 13.34 19.64
C TRP A 5 -28.93 14.84 19.62
N GLY A 6 -28.01 15.63 19.06
CA GLY A 6 -28.13 17.08 18.96
C GLY A 6 -28.24 17.51 17.50
N HIS A 7 -29.45 17.74 17.02
CA HIS A 7 -29.67 18.43 15.75
C HIS A 7 -29.28 19.91 15.87
N LYS A 8 -28.03 20.25 15.52
CA LYS A 8 -27.67 21.65 15.24
C LYS A 8 -27.98 21.97 13.78
N ARG A 9 -29.19 22.45 13.51
CA ARG A 9 -29.47 23.26 12.31
C ARG A 9 -28.64 24.54 12.41
N LYS A 10 -27.49 24.60 11.74
CA LYS A 10 -26.86 25.89 11.44
C LYS A 10 -27.65 26.53 10.30
N SER A 11 -28.65 27.36 10.65
CA SER A 11 -29.17 28.34 9.71
C SER A 11 -28.07 29.37 9.45
N SER A 12 -27.56 29.42 8.22
CA SER A 12 -26.64 30.47 7.81
C SER A 12 -27.41 31.78 7.64
N THR A 13 -27.51 32.58 8.70
CA THR A 13 -27.80 34.02 8.56
C THR A 13 -26.54 34.72 8.05
N PRO A 14 -26.65 35.61 7.04
CA PRO A 14 -25.51 36.34 6.54
C PRO A 14 -25.07 37.38 7.58
N VAL A 15 -23.86 37.23 8.10
CA VAL A 15 -23.20 38.26 8.91
C VAL A 15 -22.75 39.37 7.97
N VAL A 16 -23.43 40.50 8.06
CA VAL A 16 -22.98 41.78 7.50
C VAL A 16 -21.87 42.32 8.39
N GLY A 17 -20.69 42.54 7.81
CA GLY A 17 -19.69 43.44 8.38
C GLY A 17 -18.28 42.86 8.49
N ALA A 18 -17.49 43.02 7.43
CA ALA A 18 -16.08 43.41 7.52
C ALA A 18 -15.59 43.78 6.11
N THR A 19 -15.41 45.08 5.89
CA THR A 19 -14.76 45.65 4.72
C THR A 19 -13.31 45.15 4.63
N SER A 20 -12.98 44.40 3.59
CA SER A 20 -11.61 44.25 3.10
C SER A 20 -11.49 44.94 1.74
N THR A 21 -10.53 45.86 1.66
CA THR A 21 -10.19 46.63 0.47
C THR A 21 -9.37 45.77 -0.47
N ALA A 22 -10.01 45.21 -1.50
CA ALA A 22 -9.34 44.65 -2.67
C ALA A 22 -9.34 45.70 -3.79
N ARG A 23 -8.14 46.15 -4.20
CA ARG A 23 -7.92 46.97 -5.40
C ARG A 23 -8.25 46.14 -6.64
N SER A 24 -9.30 46.53 -7.35
CA SER A 24 -9.59 46.09 -8.72
C SER A 24 -9.06 47.14 -9.70
N VAL A 25 -8.14 46.73 -10.57
CA VAL A 25 -7.73 47.51 -11.75
C VAL A 25 -8.77 47.24 -12.83
N THR A 26 -9.56 48.26 -13.17
CA THR A 26 -10.49 48.24 -14.30
C THR A 26 -9.96 49.14 -15.40
N THR A 27 -9.70 48.56 -16.57
CA THR A 27 -9.49 49.28 -17.83
C THR A 27 -10.85 49.57 -18.45
N SER A 28 -11.28 50.84 -18.44
CA SER A 28 -12.45 51.30 -19.16
C SER A 28 -12.04 51.92 -20.50
N VAL A 29 -12.68 51.46 -21.58
CA VAL A 29 -12.71 52.14 -22.88
C VAL A 29 -14.12 52.74 -23.01
N PRO A 30 -14.27 54.04 -23.29
CA PRO A 30 -15.59 54.64 -23.46
C PRO A 30 -16.09 54.44 -24.90
N GLY A 31 -17.18 53.69 -25.05
CA GLY A 31 -17.97 53.61 -26.28
C GLY A 31 -19.22 54.48 -26.16
N ASP A 32 -19.32 55.49 -27.03
CA ASP A 32 -20.36 56.51 -27.09
C ASP A 32 -21.69 55.94 -27.63
N ALA A 33 -22.71 55.82 -26.76
CA ALA A 33 -24.02 55.24 -27.07
C ALA A 33 -25.10 56.30 -27.42
N SER A 34 -24.72 57.37 -28.11
CA SER A 34 -25.60 58.52 -28.37
C SER A 34 -26.36 58.50 -29.72
N ARG A 35 -26.35 57.39 -30.48
CA ARG A 35 -27.09 57.29 -31.77
C ARG A 35 -28.02 56.08 -31.86
N CYS A 36 -29.17 56.15 -31.22
CA CYS A 36 -30.32 55.28 -31.52
C CYS A 36 -31.56 56.12 -31.79
N SER A 37 -32.11 55.98 -33.01
CA SER A 37 -33.32 56.64 -33.50
C SER A 37 -34.54 56.34 -32.61
N PRO A 38 -35.44 57.32 -32.34
CA PRO A 38 -36.61 57.14 -31.49
C PRO A 38 -37.56 56.03 -31.96
N MET A 39 -37.54 55.66 -33.25
CA MET A 39 -38.36 54.57 -33.78
C MET A 39 -37.88 53.17 -33.32
N LEU A 40 -36.58 52.99 -33.09
CA LEU A 40 -36.01 51.74 -32.58
C LEU A 40 -36.23 51.58 -31.07
N ARG A 41 -36.37 52.69 -30.31
CA ARG A 41 -36.70 52.63 -28.88
C ARG A 41 -38.11 52.09 -28.63
N SER A 42 -39.09 52.49 -29.46
CA SER A 42 -40.46 52.00 -29.32
C SER A 42 -40.57 50.50 -29.64
N ILE A 43 -39.91 50.01 -30.69
CA ILE A 43 -39.92 48.58 -31.04
C ILE A 43 -39.16 47.74 -30.00
N CYS A 44 -38.02 48.21 -29.48
CA CYS A 44 -37.29 47.51 -28.42
C CYS A 44 -38.06 47.47 -27.10
N GLN A 45 -38.83 48.51 -26.76
CA GLN A 45 -39.61 48.54 -25.53
C GLN A 45 -40.80 47.58 -25.60
N THR A 46 -41.50 47.49 -26.74
CA THR A 46 -42.58 46.52 -26.95
C THR A 46 -42.06 45.07 -27.07
N LEU A 47 -40.87 44.85 -27.63
CA LEU A 47 -40.22 43.54 -27.65
C LEU A 47 -39.73 43.12 -26.26
N MET A 48 -39.20 44.02 -25.44
CA MET A 48 -38.79 43.70 -24.07
C MET A 48 -39.98 43.39 -23.17
N GLU A 49 -41.12 44.10 -23.30
CA GLU A 49 -42.32 43.77 -22.54
C GLU A 49 -42.91 42.41 -22.93
N ARG A 50 -42.90 42.05 -24.22
CA ARG A 50 -43.34 40.71 -24.66
C ARG A 50 -42.36 39.59 -24.30
N VAL A 51 -41.05 39.86 -24.30
CA VAL A 51 -40.03 38.89 -23.84
C VAL A 51 -40.08 38.68 -22.33
N VAL A 52 -40.41 39.71 -21.55
CA VAL A 52 -40.60 39.57 -20.09
C VAL A 52 -41.84 38.74 -19.80
N VAL A 53 -42.97 38.97 -20.48
CA VAL A 53 -44.18 38.13 -20.29
C VAL A 53 -43.95 36.70 -20.75
N LEU A 54 -43.24 36.47 -21.87
CA LEU A 54 -42.92 35.12 -22.34
C LEU A 54 -41.91 34.41 -21.42
N ARG A 55 -40.91 35.12 -20.86
CA ARG A 55 -39.98 34.56 -19.88
C ARG A 55 -40.69 34.26 -18.56
N VAL A 56 -41.58 35.12 -18.09
CA VAL A 56 -42.38 34.86 -16.88
C VAL A 56 -43.32 33.69 -17.11
N LEU A 57 -43.97 33.58 -18.27
CA LEU A 57 -44.86 32.44 -18.57
C LEU A 57 -44.09 31.14 -18.76
N VAL A 58 -42.90 31.15 -19.40
CA VAL A 58 -42.03 29.97 -19.51
C VAL A 58 -41.44 29.58 -18.15
N ILE A 59 -41.06 30.55 -17.31
CA ILE A 59 -40.63 30.28 -15.93
C ILE A 59 -41.79 29.76 -15.09
N PHE A 60 -43.01 30.27 -15.24
CA PHE A 60 -44.18 29.81 -14.49
C PHE A 60 -44.68 28.45 -14.99
N VAL A 61 -44.66 28.19 -16.30
CA VAL A 61 -44.95 26.87 -16.87
C VAL A 61 -43.83 25.88 -16.52
N CYS A 62 -42.56 26.28 -16.49
CA CYS A 62 -41.51 25.42 -15.94
C CYS A 62 -41.66 25.21 -14.43
N LEU A 63 -42.04 26.21 -13.63
CA LEU A 63 -42.20 26.05 -12.17
C LEU A 63 -43.47 25.28 -11.78
N VAL A 64 -44.54 25.35 -12.57
CA VAL A 64 -45.82 24.67 -12.31
C VAL A 64 -45.91 23.31 -13.02
N SER A 65 -45.11 23.10 -14.07
CA SER A 65 -45.02 21.83 -14.81
C SER A 65 -43.68 21.12 -14.66
N LEU A 66 -42.76 21.59 -13.79
CA LEU A 66 -41.72 20.74 -13.24
C LEU A 66 -42.47 19.76 -12.35
N PRO A 67 -42.71 18.54 -12.83
CA PRO A 67 -43.46 17.60 -12.01
C PRO A 67 -42.60 17.36 -10.76
N THR A 68 -43.25 16.97 -9.67
CA THR A 68 -42.70 16.65 -8.34
C THR A 68 -41.65 15.52 -8.33
N PHE A 69 -40.91 15.31 -9.44
CA PHE A 69 -39.93 14.25 -9.68
C PHE A 69 -38.50 14.61 -9.28
N VAL A 70 -38.27 15.76 -8.63
CA VAL A 70 -36.98 16.01 -7.98
C VAL A 70 -37.08 15.66 -6.50
N GLU A 71 -37.56 14.46 -6.19
CA GLU A 71 -37.24 13.78 -4.94
C GLU A 71 -35.80 13.27 -5.05
N GLY A 72 -34.85 14.20 -5.05
CA GLY A 72 -33.46 13.86 -4.80
C GLY A 72 -33.33 13.28 -3.40
N PHE A 73 -32.33 12.41 -3.16
CA PHE A 73 -32.07 11.86 -1.83
C PHE A 73 -32.13 12.94 -0.75
N GLY A 74 -32.94 12.70 0.29
CA GLY A 74 -33.05 13.57 1.47
C GLY A 74 -31.81 13.58 2.36
N CYS A 75 -30.71 12.92 1.94
CA CYS A 75 -29.43 12.93 2.63
C CYS A 75 -28.96 14.34 2.95
N PHE A 76 -28.52 14.54 4.19
CA PHE A 76 -27.73 15.71 4.52
C PHE A 76 -26.36 15.62 3.85
N SER A 77 -25.81 16.76 3.42
CA SER A 77 -24.46 16.78 2.83
C SER A 77 -23.39 16.38 3.85
N ASP A 78 -23.63 16.69 5.12
CA ASP A 78 -22.67 16.53 6.22
C ASP A 78 -23.36 16.02 7.48
N TYR A 79 -22.73 15.04 8.13
CA TYR A 79 -23.16 14.44 9.39
C TYR A 79 -22.11 14.76 10.46
N SER A 80 -22.58 15.10 11.67
CA SER A 80 -21.73 15.23 12.85
C SER A 80 -22.10 14.14 13.83
N MET A 81 -21.14 13.28 14.19
CA MET A 81 -21.36 12.11 15.02
C MET A 81 -20.46 12.16 16.25
N SER A 82 -21.03 11.81 17.40
CA SER A 82 -20.31 11.63 18.66
C SER A 82 -20.81 10.37 19.34
N TRP A 83 -19.91 9.52 19.82
CA TRP A 83 -20.27 8.33 20.59
C TRP A 83 -19.14 7.91 21.51
N CYS A 84 -19.46 7.12 22.52
CA CYS A 84 -18.48 6.55 23.44
C CYS A 84 -18.62 5.03 23.47
N ASN A 85 -17.51 4.33 23.59
CA ASN A 85 -17.56 2.97 24.10
C ASN A 85 -17.68 3.09 25.65
N ASN A 86 -18.44 2.21 26.30
CA ASN A 86 -18.77 2.38 27.73
C ASN A 86 -17.55 2.17 28.68
N GLN A 87 -16.31 2.06 28.18
CA GLN A 87 -15.16 1.64 28.98
C GLN A 87 -14.38 2.82 29.57
N THR A 88 -14.20 3.93 28.84
CA THR A 88 -13.50 5.14 29.34
C THR A 88 -13.91 6.40 28.57
N GLU A 89 -13.79 7.60 29.15
CA GLU A 89 -13.97 8.88 28.42
C GLU A 89 -12.97 9.02 27.27
N GLU A 90 -11.76 8.48 27.43
CA GLU A 90 -10.74 8.41 26.37
C GLU A 90 -11.17 7.59 25.15
N SER A 91 -12.19 6.74 25.29
CA SER A 91 -12.75 5.95 24.19
C SER A 91 -13.85 6.68 23.41
N CYS A 92 -14.21 7.89 23.82
CA CYS A 92 -15.20 8.70 23.15
C CYS A 92 -14.64 9.29 21.85
N VAL A 93 -15.38 9.10 20.76
CA VAL A 93 -15.20 9.82 19.51
C VAL A 93 -16.13 11.02 19.57
N HIS A 94 -15.56 12.22 19.57
CA HIS A 94 -16.30 13.48 19.60
C HIS A 94 -16.16 14.23 18.28
N ASP A 95 -17.24 14.89 17.86
CA ASP A 95 -17.28 15.87 16.78
C ASP A 95 -16.73 15.36 15.45
N TYR A 96 -16.92 14.07 15.16
CA TYR A 96 -16.52 13.53 13.86
C TYR A 96 -17.46 14.05 12.79
N THR A 97 -16.91 14.60 11.72
CA THR A 97 -17.68 15.11 10.59
C THR A 97 -17.50 14.21 9.37
N PHE A 98 -18.62 13.75 8.81
CA PHE A 98 -18.66 12.93 7.60
C PHE A 98 -19.42 13.66 6.50
N SER A 99 -18.76 13.92 5.37
CA SER A 99 -19.40 14.58 4.22
C SER A 99 -19.78 13.55 3.16
N VAL A 100 -21.09 13.33 2.98
CA VAL A 100 -21.65 12.41 1.98
C VAL A 100 -21.21 12.80 0.57
N SER A 101 -21.32 14.09 0.24
CA SER A 101 -20.95 14.60 -1.09
C SER A 101 -19.47 14.38 -1.40
N HIS A 102 -18.60 14.53 -0.40
CA HIS A 102 -17.18 14.27 -0.55
C HIS A 102 -16.87 12.79 -0.75
N PHE A 103 -17.52 11.93 0.04
CA PHE A 103 -17.38 10.48 -0.06
C PHE A 103 -17.85 9.97 -1.42
N GLN A 104 -19.03 10.41 -1.87
CA GLN A 104 -19.58 10.12 -3.20
C GLN A 104 -18.60 10.51 -4.32
N ARG A 105 -18.06 11.73 -4.29
CA ARG A 105 -17.08 12.20 -5.28
C ARG A 105 -15.78 11.36 -5.27
N LYS A 106 -15.35 10.90 -4.10
CA LYS A 106 -14.17 10.00 -4.00
C LYS A 106 -14.48 8.61 -4.57
N LEU A 107 -15.66 8.06 -4.29
CA LEU A 107 -16.09 6.79 -4.85
C LEU A 107 -16.19 6.86 -6.38
N ASP A 108 -16.80 7.92 -6.91
CA ASP A 108 -16.88 8.17 -8.35
C ASP A 108 -15.47 8.24 -8.97
N GLY A 109 -14.59 9.03 -8.37
CA GLY A 109 -13.19 9.09 -8.80
C GLY A 109 -12.46 7.75 -8.71
N TYR A 110 -12.75 6.92 -7.71
CA TYR A 110 -12.14 5.60 -7.54
C TYR A 110 -12.63 4.61 -8.60
N TYR A 111 -13.95 4.41 -8.71
CA TYR A 111 -14.54 3.40 -9.59
C TYR A 111 -14.47 3.78 -11.07
N ARG A 112 -14.65 5.05 -11.41
CA ARG A 112 -14.69 5.51 -12.82
C ARG A 112 -13.37 6.09 -13.33
N HIS A 113 -12.48 6.52 -12.44
CA HIS A 113 -11.26 7.23 -12.81
C HIS A 113 -9.99 6.68 -12.17
N ASN A 114 -10.05 5.49 -11.56
CA ASN A 114 -8.92 4.82 -10.92
C ASN A 114 -8.15 5.67 -9.90
N ARG A 115 -8.83 6.63 -9.25
CA ARG A 115 -8.23 7.48 -8.20
C ARG A 115 -8.09 6.71 -6.88
N ARG A 116 -7.60 7.38 -5.83
CA ARG A 116 -7.45 6.83 -4.48
C ARG A 116 -8.81 6.36 -3.91
N PRO A 117 -8.92 5.11 -3.42
CA PRO A 117 -10.16 4.63 -2.80
C PRO A 117 -10.36 5.27 -1.41
N PRO A 118 -11.59 5.70 -1.05
CA PRO A 118 -11.90 6.26 0.27
C PRO A 118 -12.12 5.15 1.33
N ILE A 119 -11.14 4.26 1.51
CA ILE A 119 -11.29 3.07 2.35
C ILE A 119 -11.47 3.44 3.83
N LEU A 120 -10.77 4.48 4.31
CA LEU A 120 -10.88 4.93 5.71
C LEU A 120 -12.29 5.45 6.02
N GLU A 121 -12.87 6.23 5.10
CA GLU A 121 -14.24 6.72 5.23
C GLU A 121 -15.27 5.58 5.17
N ALA A 122 -15.07 4.59 4.30
CA ALA A 122 -15.94 3.42 4.22
C ALA A 122 -15.86 2.56 5.49
N TYR A 123 -14.65 2.26 5.97
CA TYR A 123 -14.45 1.50 7.20
C TYR A 123 -15.02 2.24 8.42
N PHE A 124 -14.86 3.57 8.46
CA PHE A 124 -15.47 4.40 9.48
C PHE A 124 -16.99 4.22 9.53
N LEU A 125 -17.68 4.33 8.39
CA LEU A 125 -19.14 4.16 8.34
C LEU A 125 -19.57 2.78 8.86
N LEU A 126 -18.86 1.71 8.51
CA LEU A 126 -19.13 0.36 9.01
C LEU A 126 -18.82 0.16 10.50
N LYS A 127 -18.00 1.03 11.10
CA LYS A 127 -17.67 1.02 12.53
C LYS A 127 -18.53 1.96 13.37
N THR A 128 -19.38 2.78 12.75
CA THR A 128 -20.35 3.58 13.51
C THR A 128 -21.28 2.67 14.31
N PRO A 129 -21.73 3.07 15.51
CA PRO A 129 -22.70 2.29 16.27
C PRO A 129 -23.96 1.95 15.45
N LYS A 130 -24.53 0.77 15.67
CA LYS A 130 -25.68 0.26 14.90
C LYS A 130 -26.85 1.26 14.76
N PRO A 131 -27.24 2.04 15.80
CA PRO A 131 -28.28 3.05 15.63
C PRO A 131 -27.97 4.12 14.56
N TYR A 132 -26.71 4.52 14.39
CA TYR A 132 -26.33 5.47 13.33
C TYR A 132 -26.40 4.80 11.95
N GLN A 133 -25.99 3.54 11.85
CA GLN A 133 -26.13 2.79 10.60
C GLN A 133 -27.60 2.64 10.20
N ASP A 134 -28.47 2.33 11.16
CA ASP A 134 -29.91 2.20 10.94
C ASP A 134 -30.54 3.56 10.56
N GLU A 135 -30.05 4.66 11.12
CA GLU A 135 -30.46 6.02 10.73
C GLU A 135 -30.11 6.29 9.25
N PHE A 136 -28.91 5.95 8.78
CA PHE A 136 -28.58 6.07 7.35
C PHE A 136 -29.55 5.25 6.49
N LEU A 137 -29.83 4.00 6.87
CA LEU A 137 -30.71 3.12 6.11
C LEU A 137 -32.17 3.59 6.07
N THR A 138 -32.64 4.25 7.13
CA THR A 138 -34.06 4.63 7.28
C THR A 138 -34.37 6.08 6.91
N ALA A 139 -33.40 6.98 6.96
CA ALA A 139 -33.59 8.42 6.73
C ALA A 139 -33.41 8.84 5.25
N ASP A 140 -33.85 8.00 4.30
CA ASP A 140 -33.63 8.21 2.86
C ASP A 140 -32.17 8.51 2.49
N CYS A 141 -31.23 7.92 3.24
CA CYS A 141 -29.80 8.12 3.07
C CYS A 141 -28.99 6.82 3.11
N ALA A 142 -29.54 5.74 2.56
CA ALA A 142 -28.90 4.44 2.52
C ALA A 142 -27.63 4.36 1.62
N PRO A 143 -27.52 5.08 0.47
CA PRO A 143 -26.40 4.89 -0.47
C PRO A 143 -24.99 5.02 0.12
N PRO A 144 -24.65 6.01 0.97
CA PRO A 144 -23.31 6.12 1.53
C PRO A 144 -22.90 4.87 2.33
N LEU A 145 -23.81 4.33 3.13
CA LEU A 145 -23.54 3.13 3.92
C LEU A 145 -23.42 1.89 3.03
N ILE A 146 -24.31 1.70 2.05
CA ILE A 146 -24.25 0.58 1.11
C ILE A 146 -22.94 0.61 0.31
N MET A 147 -22.56 1.76 -0.23
CA MET A 147 -21.31 1.91 -0.96
C MET A 147 -20.09 1.69 -0.06
N ALA A 148 -20.18 2.00 1.23
CA ALA A 148 -19.15 1.67 2.20
C ALA A 148 -19.02 0.15 2.41
N TYR A 149 -20.14 -0.59 2.50
CA TYR A 149 -20.12 -2.06 2.56
C TYR A 149 -19.45 -2.65 1.33
N LEU A 150 -19.80 -2.19 0.13
CA LEU A 150 -19.20 -2.64 -1.13
C LEU A 150 -17.69 -2.38 -1.15
N LEU A 151 -17.24 -1.17 -0.86
CA LEU A 151 -15.81 -0.84 -0.88
C LEU A 151 -15.03 -1.64 0.17
N VAL A 152 -15.61 -1.88 1.35
CA VAL A 152 -14.95 -2.71 2.38
C VAL A 152 -14.89 -4.17 1.96
N ALA A 153 -15.95 -4.72 1.35
CA ALA A 153 -15.94 -6.06 0.79
C ALA A 153 -14.85 -6.20 -0.29
N GLU A 154 -14.79 -5.27 -1.26
CA GLU A 154 -13.75 -5.22 -2.29
C GLU A 154 -12.34 -5.18 -1.67
N SER A 155 -12.14 -4.32 -0.65
CA SER A 155 -10.84 -4.17 0.01
C SER A 155 -10.39 -5.42 0.76
N ARG A 156 -11.31 -6.32 1.12
CA ARG A 156 -11.06 -7.51 1.96
C ARG A 156 -11.03 -8.81 1.15
N ILE A 157 -11.58 -8.81 -0.06
CA ILE A 157 -11.83 -10.02 -0.85
C ILE A 157 -10.59 -10.87 -1.08
N GLN A 158 -9.42 -10.23 -1.18
CA GLN A 158 -8.16 -10.91 -1.40
C GLN A 158 -7.73 -11.75 -0.18
N PHE A 159 -7.92 -11.26 1.04
CA PHE A 159 -7.27 -11.82 2.23
C PHE A 159 -8.25 -12.36 3.30
N ASP A 160 -9.50 -11.90 3.32
CA ASP A 160 -10.44 -12.21 4.38
C ASP A 160 -11.64 -13.02 3.86
N PRO A 161 -11.95 -14.18 4.46
CA PRO A 161 -13.03 -15.03 3.96
C PRO A 161 -14.42 -14.41 4.18
N GLN A 162 -14.54 -13.45 5.10
CA GLN A 162 -15.82 -12.79 5.39
C GLN A 162 -16.17 -11.69 4.38
N ALA A 163 -15.30 -11.36 3.43
CA ALA A 163 -15.51 -10.29 2.47
C ALA A 163 -16.82 -10.46 1.67
N LEU A 164 -17.16 -11.68 1.24
CA LEU A 164 -18.41 -11.94 0.53
C LEU A 164 -19.63 -11.80 1.44
N GLY A 165 -19.54 -12.15 2.72
CA GLY A 165 -20.61 -11.86 3.68
C GLY A 165 -20.86 -10.35 3.87
N ILE A 166 -19.81 -9.52 3.75
CA ILE A 166 -19.94 -8.05 3.76
C ILE A 166 -20.66 -7.55 2.50
N PHE A 167 -20.34 -8.15 1.35
CA PHE A 167 -21.04 -7.90 0.09
C PHE A 167 -22.52 -8.30 0.17
N ASP A 168 -22.82 -9.48 0.72
CA ASP A 168 -24.18 -9.99 0.90
C ASP A 168 -25.01 -9.07 1.81
N MET A 169 -24.41 -8.54 2.89
CA MET A 169 -25.07 -7.52 3.73
C MET A 169 -25.42 -6.26 2.93
N ALA A 170 -24.55 -5.81 2.02
CA ALA A 170 -24.84 -4.68 1.14
C ALA A 170 -26.05 -4.99 0.24
N MET A 171 -26.09 -6.19 -0.35
CA MET A 171 -27.20 -6.62 -1.21
C MET A 171 -28.51 -6.77 -0.43
N GLN A 172 -28.47 -7.27 0.80
CA GLN A 172 -29.63 -7.37 1.67
C GLN A 172 -30.20 -5.98 2.01
N HIS A 173 -29.34 -4.99 2.26
CA HIS A 173 -29.79 -3.62 2.50
C HIS A 173 -30.52 -3.06 1.28
N ILE A 174 -30.03 -3.31 0.06
CA ILE A 174 -30.69 -2.88 -1.18
C ILE A 174 -32.06 -3.55 -1.33
N GLN A 175 -32.17 -4.84 -1.03
CA GLN A 175 -33.44 -5.55 -1.09
C GLN A 175 -34.49 -5.02 -0.09
N SER A 176 -34.04 -4.36 0.98
CA SER A 176 -34.91 -3.73 1.98
C SER A 176 -35.29 -2.28 1.67
N MET A 177 -34.69 -1.66 0.65
CA MET A 177 -34.97 -0.27 0.25
C MET A 177 -36.28 -0.15 -0.52
N SER A 178 -36.82 1.07 -0.60
CA SER A 178 -37.97 1.33 -1.47
C SER A 178 -37.58 1.18 -2.95
N PRO A 179 -38.54 0.91 -3.85
CA PRO A 179 -38.29 0.86 -5.29
C PRO A 179 -37.63 2.15 -5.83
N GLU A 180 -38.03 3.30 -5.32
CA GLU A 180 -37.53 4.62 -5.73
C GLU A 180 -36.06 4.80 -5.32
N GLN A 181 -35.72 4.49 -4.06
CA GLN A 181 -34.34 4.56 -3.59
C GLN A 181 -33.44 3.55 -4.33
N THR A 182 -33.98 2.35 -4.61
CA THR A 182 -33.28 1.31 -5.38
C THR A 182 -33.03 1.78 -6.81
N PHE A 183 -34.03 2.38 -7.46
CA PHE A 183 -33.87 2.98 -8.79
C PHE A 183 -32.79 4.06 -8.77
N MET A 184 -32.83 4.95 -7.79
CA MET A 184 -31.84 6.03 -7.67
C MET A 184 -30.41 5.50 -7.46
N LEU A 185 -30.23 4.45 -6.67
CA LEU A 185 -28.91 3.84 -6.44
C LEU A 185 -28.40 3.05 -7.66
N THR A 186 -29.29 2.30 -8.33
CA THR A 186 -28.89 1.28 -9.33
C THR A 186 -29.03 1.71 -10.79
N GLN A 187 -29.92 2.66 -11.09
CA GLN A 187 -30.25 3.07 -12.47
C GLN A 187 -29.78 4.50 -12.81
N THR A 188 -29.26 5.25 -11.84
CA THR A 188 -28.75 6.60 -12.07
C THR A 188 -27.24 6.65 -11.94
N ASP A 189 -26.61 7.59 -12.64
CA ASP A 189 -25.16 7.80 -12.57
C ASP A 189 -24.69 8.50 -11.29
N THR A 190 -25.61 8.75 -10.35
CA THR A 190 -25.35 9.47 -9.10
C THR A 190 -24.34 8.71 -8.23
N TRP A 191 -24.45 7.39 -8.15
CA TRP A 191 -23.55 6.54 -7.40
C TRP A 191 -22.93 5.50 -8.33
N PRO A 192 -21.62 5.19 -8.21
CA PRO A 192 -20.97 4.18 -9.04
C PRO A 192 -21.28 2.75 -8.54
N PHE A 193 -22.56 2.47 -8.31
CA PHE A 193 -23.01 1.22 -7.69
C PHE A 193 -22.76 0.01 -8.58
N SER A 194 -23.14 0.09 -9.85
CA SER A 194 -22.93 -0.98 -10.84
C SER A 194 -21.46 -1.35 -10.98
N GLU A 195 -20.58 -0.35 -11.03
CA GLU A 195 -19.14 -0.50 -11.16
C GLU A 195 -18.55 -1.17 -9.91
N ALA A 196 -19.06 -0.82 -8.72
CA ALA A 196 -18.66 -1.44 -7.46
C ALA A 196 -19.02 -2.93 -7.40
N VAL A 197 -20.28 -3.27 -7.73
CA VAL A 197 -20.74 -4.67 -7.76
C VAL A 197 -19.92 -5.48 -8.78
N GLN A 198 -19.80 -4.97 -10.01
CA GLN A 198 -19.05 -5.63 -11.07
C GLN A 198 -17.59 -5.90 -10.68
N ARG A 199 -16.93 -4.94 -10.00
CA ARG A 199 -15.54 -5.12 -9.55
C ARG A 199 -15.40 -6.19 -8.47
N ILE A 200 -16.34 -6.25 -7.53
CA ILE A 200 -16.33 -7.25 -6.46
C ILE A 200 -16.52 -8.65 -7.05
N GLU A 201 -17.52 -8.82 -7.93
CA GLU A 201 -17.78 -10.08 -8.62
C GLU A 201 -16.59 -10.52 -9.47
N ALA A 202 -16.04 -9.61 -10.28
CA ALA A 202 -14.85 -9.90 -11.09
C ALA A 202 -13.62 -10.26 -10.22
N SER A 203 -13.44 -9.57 -9.08
CA SER A 203 -12.36 -9.89 -8.14
C SER A 203 -12.57 -11.25 -7.49
N ALA A 204 -13.81 -11.61 -7.14
CA ALA A 204 -14.14 -12.91 -6.56
C ALA A 204 -13.76 -14.04 -7.53
N GLU A 205 -14.25 -13.95 -8.77
CA GLU A 205 -13.98 -14.92 -9.84
C GLU A 205 -12.48 -15.03 -10.15
N TYR A 206 -11.80 -13.88 -10.19
CA TYR A 206 -10.36 -13.83 -10.42
C TYR A 206 -9.57 -14.58 -9.35
N TYR A 207 -9.83 -14.30 -8.06
CA TYR A 207 -9.12 -14.95 -6.96
C TYR A 207 -9.50 -16.43 -6.81
N ASP A 208 -10.72 -16.83 -7.18
CA ASP A 208 -11.10 -18.23 -7.30
C ASP A 208 -10.28 -18.96 -8.36
N THR A 209 -10.13 -18.34 -9.53
CA THR A 209 -9.31 -18.87 -10.62
C THR A 209 -7.84 -18.99 -10.22
N LEU A 210 -7.29 -17.98 -9.55
CA LEU A 210 -5.91 -17.98 -9.08
C LEU A 210 -5.65 -19.08 -8.04
N ARG A 211 -6.59 -19.27 -7.11
CA ARG A 211 -6.57 -20.37 -6.13
C ARG A 211 -6.58 -21.74 -6.82
N ALA A 212 -7.51 -21.92 -7.77
CA ALA A 212 -7.61 -23.16 -8.53
C ALA A 212 -6.32 -23.48 -9.30
N ARG A 213 -5.69 -22.48 -9.93
CA ARG A 213 -4.39 -22.64 -10.63
C ARG A 213 -3.26 -23.09 -9.71
N ARG A 214 -3.28 -22.65 -8.45
CA ARG A 214 -2.28 -23.03 -7.43
C ARG A 214 -2.62 -24.34 -6.72
N GLY A 215 -3.67 -25.06 -7.15
CA GLY A 215 -4.10 -26.30 -6.51
C GLY A 215 -4.71 -26.09 -5.12
N TYR A 216 -5.10 -24.85 -4.78
CA TYR A 216 -5.90 -24.62 -3.58
C TYR A 216 -7.31 -25.16 -3.86
N PRO A 217 -7.85 -26.02 -2.98
CA PRO A 217 -9.20 -26.55 -3.17
C PRO A 217 -10.19 -25.39 -3.23
N GLY A 218 -10.82 -25.23 -4.40
CA GLY A 218 -11.86 -24.23 -4.61
C GLY A 218 -13.06 -24.53 -3.71
N GLY A 219 -13.52 -23.52 -2.99
CA GLY A 219 -14.95 -23.39 -2.70
C GLY A 219 -15.60 -24.30 -1.64
N ALA A 220 -14.85 -25.05 -0.84
CA ALA A 220 -15.34 -25.52 0.46
C ALA A 220 -14.49 -24.91 1.59
N MET A 221 -14.23 -23.60 1.47
CA MET A 221 -13.49 -22.85 2.46
C MET A 221 -14.41 -22.61 3.64
N LEU A 222 -14.28 -23.45 4.67
CA LEU A 222 -14.50 -23.11 6.07
C LEU A 222 -15.70 -22.17 6.28
N ASP A 223 -16.92 -22.70 6.19
CA ASP A 223 -18.04 -22.20 6.99
C ASP A 223 -17.68 -22.38 8.48
N GLY A 224 -16.73 -21.58 8.93
CA GLY A 224 -16.42 -21.33 10.34
C GLY A 224 -17.48 -20.42 10.94
N GLY A 225 -18.75 -20.63 10.58
CA GLY A 225 -19.86 -20.19 11.42
C GLY A 225 -19.56 -20.70 12.84
N PRO A 226 -19.78 -19.88 13.88
CA PRO A 226 -19.49 -20.25 15.26
C PRO A 226 -20.15 -21.60 15.54
N GLN A 227 -19.33 -22.65 15.70
CA GLN A 227 -19.68 -24.06 15.93
C GLN A 227 -21.20 -24.29 16.11
N ALA A 228 -21.94 -24.33 14.99
CA ALA A 228 -23.27 -24.91 15.04
C ALA A 228 -23.03 -26.38 15.38
N GLN A 229 -23.50 -26.80 16.56
CA GLN A 229 -23.39 -28.17 17.05
C GLN A 229 -23.72 -29.12 15.91
N ALA A 230 -22.70 -29.88 15.48
CA ALA A 230 -22.80 -30.78 14.34
C ALA A 230 -23.97 -31.73 14.56
N GLN A 231 -25.06 -31.55 13.80
CA GLN A 231 -26.07 -32.58 13.67
C GLN A 231 -25.42 -33.78 12.97
N PRO A 232 -25.63 -35.02 13.45
CA PRO A 232 -25.10 -36.20 12.80
C PRO A 232 -25.63 -36.28 11.36
N ALA A 233 -24.73 -36.38 10.40
CA ALA A 233 -25.07 -36.50 9.00
C ALA A 233 -25.98 -37.73 8.76
N PRO A 234 -26.99 -37.62 7.89
CA PRO A 234 -27.87 -38.75 7.58
C PRO A 234 -27.06 -39.90 6.98
N ALA A 235 -27.33 -41.12 7.46
CA ALA A 235 -26.73 -42.36 6.98
C ALA A 235 -27.07 -42.56 5.49
N GLY A 236 -26.14 -42.21 4.61
CA GLY A 236 -26.35 -42.27 3.15
C GLY A 236 -25.48 -41.32 2.33
N ALA A 237 -24.71 -40.42 2.94
CA ALA A 237 -23.77 -39.58 2.21
C ALA A 237 -22.67 -40.42 1.54
N VAL A 238 -22.68 -40.40 0.21
CA VAL A 238 -21.67 -41.04 -0.64
C VAL A 238 -20.30 -40.45 -0.29
N SER A 239 -19.35 -41.31 0.08
CA SER A 239 -18.00 -40.91 0.49
C SER A 239 -17.35 -40.02 -0.57
N ALA A 240 -17.01 -38.78 -0.19
CA ALA A 240 -16.24 -37.83 -1.00
C ALA A 240 -14.81 -38.30 -1.34
N SER A 241 -14.47 -39.55 -1.02
CA SER A 241 -13.17 -40.17 -1.28
C SER A 241 -12.91 -40.52 -2.75
N SER A 242 -13.88 -40.43 -3.67
CA SER A 242 -13.70 -40.85 -5.08
C SER A 242 -13.46 -39.73 -6.09
N LEU A 243 -13.64 -38.45 -5.72
CA LEU A 243 -13.22 -37.29 -6.54
C LEU A 243 -11.89 -36.67 -6.07
N ALA A 244 -11.28 -37.23 -5.02
CA ALA A 244 -9.94 -36.90 -4.56
C ALA A 244 -8.85 -37.49 -5.48
N ASN A 245 -8.93 -37.23 -6.79
CA ASN A 245 -7.81 -37.45 -7.70
C ASN A 245 -6.69 -36.45 -7.38
N GLY A 246 -5.98 -36.69 -6.28
CA GLY A 246 -4.55 -36.48 -6.11
C GLY A 246 -3.94 -35.13 -6.43
N VAL A 247 -4.68 -34.01 -6.44
CA VAL A 247 -4.06 -32.68 -6.53
C VAL A 247 -3.30 -32.45 -5.23
N GLN A 248 -2.01 -32.79 -5.23
CA GLN A 248 -1.11 -32.52 -4.11
C GLN A 248 -0.98 -31.00 -3.98
N PHE A 249 -1.54 -30.48 -2.90
CA PHE A 249 -1.33 -29.10 -2.50
C PHE A 249 0.16 -28.90 -2.28
N THR A 250 0.78 -28.04 -3.10
CA THR A 250 2.17 -27.64 -2.90
C THR A 250 2.14 -26.37 -2.04
N PRO A 251 2.52 -26.44 -0.76
CA PRO A 251 2.47 -25.28 0.11
C PRO A 251 3.41 -24.19 -0.39
N ILE A 252 2.98 -22.93 -0.26
CA ILE A 252 3.79 -21.78 -0.64
C ILE A 252 4.95 -21.67 0.35
N THR A 253 6.16 -21.70 -0.16
CA THR A 253 7.37 -21.50 0.64
C THR A 253 7.64 -20.01 0.82
N MET A 254 8.01 -19.60 2.02
CA MET A 254 8.33 -18.20 2.33
C MET A 254 9.59 -18.09 3.18
N ASP A 255 10.53 -17.26 2.75
CA ASP A 255 11.73 -16.91 3.52
C ASP A 255 11.55 -15.55 4.20
N PHE A 256 11.81 -15.47 5.50
CA PHE A 256 11.92 -14.23 6.25
C PHE A 256 13.39 -13.96 6.50
N VAL A 257 13.95 -13.00 5.77
CA VAL A 257 15.36 -12.65 5.82
C VAL A 257 15.52 -11.41 6.67
N MET A 258 16.12 -11.62 7.83
CA MET A 258 16.30 -10.59 8.84
C MET A 258 17.76 -10.26 9.01
N SER A 259 18.06 -8.97 9.00
CA SER A 259 19.38 -8.47 9.34
C SER A 259 19.38 -8.06 10.82
N HIS A 260 20.20 -8.72 11.65
CA HIS A 260 20.20 -8.56 13.11
C HIS A 260 21.56 -8.10 13.66
N CYS A 261 21.53 -7.16 14.60
CA CYS A 261 22.63 -6.65 15.40
C CYS A 261 22.18 -6.37 16.84
N LYS A 262 22.19 -7.41 17.69
CA LYS A 262 21.94 -7.31 19.15
C LYS A 262 20.54 -6.83 19.55
N GLU A 263 19.57 -6.78 18.64
CA GLU A 263 18.19 -6.50 18.99
C GLU A 263 17.59 -7.68 19.76
N ARG A 264 17.06 -7.42 20.96
CA ARG A 264 16.73 -8.50 21.92
C ARG A 264 15.28 -8.99 21.83
N ASP A 265 14.41 -8.27 21.14
CA ASP A 265 12.97 -8.52 21.16
C ASP A 265 12.45 -9.02 19.82
N PHE A 266 12.15 -10.32 19.77
CA PHE A 266 11.46 -10.97 18.66
C PHE A 266 10.02 -11.38 19.01
N GLN A 267 9.49 -10.95 20.17
CA GLN A 267 8.13 -11.32 20.60
C GLN A 267 7.07 -10.81 19.63
N TRP A 268 7.37 -9.73 18.90
CA TRP A 268 6.50 -9.19 17.86
C TRP A 268 6.20 -10.19 16.75
N MET A 269 7.14 -11.06 16.37
CA MET A 269 6.88 -12.07 15.33
C MET A 269 5.77 -13.01 15.79
N ASP A 270 5.85 -13.42 17.05
CA ASP A 270 4.86 -14.32 17.62
C ASP A 270 3.49 -13.64 17.75
N LYS A 271 3.49 -12.42 18.26
CA LYS A 271 2.29 -11.62 18.48
C LYS A 271 1.58 -11.28 17.17
N ASP A 272 2.33 -10.83 16.16
CA ASP A 272 1.77 -10.21 14.96
C ASP A 272 1.83 -11.09 13.72
N MET A 273 2.68 -12.13 13.63
CA MET A 273 2.77 -12.98 12.44
C MET A 273 2.17 -14.37 12.61
N ARG A 274 2.14 -14.92 13.84
CA ARG A 274 1.69 -16.30 14.12
C ARG A 274 0.31 -16.59 13.55
N ASN A 275 -0.62 -15.65 13.72
CA ASN A 275 -2.00 -15.80 13.27
C ASN A 275 -2.15 -15.78 11.74
N HIS A 276 -1.11 -15.36 11.01
CA HIS A 276 -1.14 -15.23 9.55
C HIS A 276 -0.36 -16.32 8.83
N LEU A 277 0.62 -16.96 9.48
CA LEU A 277 1.47 -18.00 8.88
C LEU A 277 0.94 -19.44 9.04
N SER A 278 -0.12 -19.64 9.83
CA SER A 278 -0.67 -20.96 10.12
C SER A 278 -1.41 -21.62 8.93
N TYR A 279 -1.65 -20.91 7.83
CA TYR A 279 -2.47 -21.38 6.71
C TYR A 279 -1.66 -21.52 5.42
N GLY A 280 -1.25 -22.75 5.06
CA GLY A 280 -0.74 -23.05 3.72
C GLY A 280 0.62 -22.44 3.34
N VAL A 281 1.28 -21.72 4.26
CA VAL A 281 2.63 -21.18 4.09
C VAL A 281 3.64 -22.03 4.85
N GLN A 282 4.71 -22.44 4.16
CA GLN A 282 5.90 -23.02 4.76
C GLN A 282 6.96 -21.94 4.96
N GLY A 283 6.90 -21.29 6.13
CA GLY A 283 7.84 -20.25 6.53
C GLY A 283 9.20 -20.78 7.00
N ARG A 284 10.28 -20.08 6.64
CA ARG A 284 11.64 -20.22 7.17
C ARG A 284 12.14 -18.86 7.65
N LEU A 285 12.66 -18.78 8.87
CA LEU A 285 13.31 -17.55 9.36
C LEU A 285 14.83 -17.67 9.21
N LEU A 286 15.45 -16.69 8.56
CA LEU A 286 16.90 -16.60 8.38
C LEU A 286 17.40 -15.30 8.98
N ILE A 287 18.18 -15.42 10.05
CA ILE A 287 18.73 -14.30 10.80
C ILE A 287 20.19 -14.16 10.44
N TYR A 288 20.55 -13.04 9.83
CA TYR A 288 21.92 -12.73 9.44
C TYR A 288 22.55 -11.85 10.51
N GLU A 289 23.52 -12.41 11.22
CA GLU A 289 24.21 -11.76 12.34
C GLU A 289 25.28 -10.79 11.84
N LYS A 290 25.04 -9.50 12.06
CA LYS A 290 25.90 -8.41 11.62
C LYS A 290 27.02 -8.05 12.61
N CYS A 291 26.80 -8.25 13.91
CA CYS A 291 27.58 -7.58 14.95
C CYS A 291 28.64 -8.46 15.64
N HIS A 292 29.12 -9.50 14.95
CA HIS A 292 30.19 -10.43 15.39
C HIS A 292 29.95 -11.23 16.67
N GLU A 293 29.07 -10.76 17.54
CA GLU A 293 28.51 -11.53 18.63
C GLU A 293 27.49 -12.47 18.01
N GLN A 294 27.86 -13.74 17.88
CA GLN A 294 26.87 -14.78 17.64
C GLN A 294 25.85 -14.64 18.77
N ILE A 295 24.56 -14.55 18.41
CA ILE A 295 23.51 -14.80 19.40
C ILE A 295 23.87 -16.14 20.02
N ALA A 296 24.12 -16.11 21.32
CA ALA A 296 24.31 -17.31 22.09
C ALA A 296 23.04 -18.13 21.84
N THR A 297 23.12 -19.23 21.08
CA THR A 297 21.93 -20.02 20.70
C THR A 297 21.22 -20.59 21.93
N ASP A 298 21.90 -20.56 23.07
CA ASP A 298 21.45 -20.84 24.42
C ASP A 298 20.84 -19.63 25.15
N ASP A 299 20.75 -18.44 24.54
CA ASP A 299 19.99 -17.31 25.08
C ASP A 299 18.53 -17.76 25.22
N PRO A 300 18.04 -17.93 26.46
CA PRO A 300 16.72 -18.47 26.71
C PRO A 300 15.64 -17.56 26.13
N PHE A 301 15.86 -16.25 26.00
CA PHE A 301 14.89 -15.36 25.38
C PHE A 301 14.78 -15.60 23.87
N PHE A 302 15.91 -15.72 23.19
CA PHE A 302 15.93 -16.00 21.75
C PHE A 302 15.34 -17.38 21.44
N ALA A 303 15.80 -18.41 22.16
CA ALA A 303 15.32 -19.77 22.00
C ALA A 303 13.82 -19.88 22.33
N GLN A 304 13.35 -19.27 23.42
CA GLN A 304 11.94 -19.34 23.81
C GLN A 304 11.02 -18.56 22.87
N SER A 305 11.45 -17.40 22.37
CA SER A 305 10.62 -16.59 21.47
C SER A 305 10.43 -17.25 20.11
N ILE A 306 11.51 -17.81 19.56
CA ILE A 306 11.52 -18.27 18.18
C ILE A 306 11.27 -19.78 18.06
N VAL A 307 11.92 -20.61 18.89
CA VAL A 307 11.78 -22.08 18.82
C VAL A 307 10.41 -22.54 19.34
N ALA A 308 9.83 -21.84 20.33
CA ALA A 308 8.49 -22.18 20.81
C ALA A 308 7.38 -21.85 19.80
N SER A 309 7.64 -20.95 18.85
CA SER A 309 6.60 -20.44 17.96
C SER A 309 5.99 -21.53 17.06
N ARG A 310 6.72 -22.63 16.74
CA ARG A 310 6.35 -23.64 15.73
C ARG A 310 5.87 -23.03 14.39
N MET A 311 6.08 -21.73 14.21
CA MET A 311 5.50 -20.91 13.16
C MET A 311 6.30 -21.08 11.87
N PHE A 312 7.62 -21.22 12.02
CA PHE A 312 8.54 -21.50 10.93
C PHE A 312 8.74 -23.00 10.78
N THR A 313 7.95 -23.61 9.91
CA THR A 313 7.95 -25.06 9.67
C THR A 313 9.27 -25.58 9.08
N ARG A 314 10.05 -24.72 8.42
CA ARG A 314 11.38 -25.07 7.88
C ARG A 314 12.54 -24.68 8.81
N GLY A 315 12.25 -24.15 9.99
CA GLY A 315 13.24 -23.82 11.02
C GLY A 315 13.77 -22.39 10.97
N VAL A 316 14.71 -22.13 11.88
CA VAL A 316 15.36 -20.83 12.08
C VAL A 316 16.85 -21.01 11.90
N ILE A 317 17.45 -20.18 11.06
CA ILE A 317 18.85 -20.31 10.65
C ILE A 317 19.56 -19.01 10.98
N SER A 318 20.52 -19.06 11.92
CA SER A 318 21.45 -17.95 12.14
C SER A 318 22.65 -18.09 11.19
N VAL A 319 22.95 -17.03 10.45
CA VAL A 319 24.04 -16.97 9.47
C VAL A 319 25.04 -15.90 9.92
N PRO A 320 26.24 -16.31 10.36
CA PRO A 320 27.30 -15.35 10.66
C PRO A 320 27.64 -14.55 9.41
N THR A 321 27.58 -13.22 9.53
CA THR A 321 28.01 -12.30 8.47
C THR A 321 29.14 -11.43 9.03
N PRO A 322 30.29 -12.02 9.40
CA PRO A 322 31.36 -11.26 10.03
C PRO A 322 31.91 -10.23 9.04
N ASP A 323 31.88 -8.97 9.43
CA ASP A 323 32.63 -7.93 8.74
C ASP A 323 34.14 -8.21 8.80
N PRO A 324 34.90 -7.77 7.80
CA PRO A 324 36.34 -7.59 8.01
C PRO A 324 36.53 -6.65 9.20
N SER A 325 37.23 -7.14 10.24
CA SER A 325 37.29 -6.71 11.65
C SER A 325 37.66 -5.25 11.97
N PHE A 326 37.68 -4.36 10.98
CA PHE A 326 38.11 -2.96 11.11
C PHE A 326 37.16 -1.96 10.43
N VAL A 327 36.10 -2.40 9.77
CA VAL A 327 35.06 -1.50 9.23
C VAL A 327 33.70 -2.09 9.58
N ALA A 328 32.95 -1.43 10.47
CA ALA A 328 31.56 -1.80 10.73
C ALA A 328 30.78 -1.75 9.40
N ARG A 329 30.51 -2.91 8.82
CA ARG A 329 29.75 -3.11 7.58
C ARG A 329 28.64 -4.15 7.74
N GLY A 330 28.22 -4.35 8.99
CA GLY A 330 26.99 -4.98 9.38
C GLY A 330 25.82 -4.14 8.91
N ASP A 331 25.53 -4.20 7.62
CA ASP A 331 24.39 -3.56 6.98
C ASP A 331 23.43 -4.60 6.43
N GLU A 332 22.17 -4.19 6.27
CA GLU A 332 21.08 -4.99 5.75
C GLU A 332 21.36 -5.53 4.34
N CYS A 333 22.10 -4.79 3.52
CA CYS A 333 22.39 -5.18 2.15
C CYS A 333 23.31 -6.40 2.07
N SER A 334 24.32 -6.47 2.94
CA SER A 334 25.22 -7.62 3.02
C SER A 334 24.45 -8.91 3.35
N ALA A 335 23.53 -8.85 4.31
CA ALA A 335 22.66 -9.96 4.70
C ALA A 335 21.75 -10.40 3.54
N TYR A 336 21.08 -9.44 2.89
CA TYR A 336 20.12 -9.73 1.82
C TYR A 336 20.81 -10.33 0.59
N LEU A 337 21.95 -9.76 0.19
CA LEU A 337 22.72 -10.26 -0.95
C LEU A 337 23.39 -11.60 -0.65
N ARG A 338 23.85 -11.83 0.58
CA ARG A 338 24.33 -13.15 1.00
C ARG A 338 23.22 -14.18 0.87
N HIS A 339 22.01 -13.88 1.36
CA HIS A 339 20.87 -14.76 1.22
C HIS A 339 20.58 -15.11 -0.24
N ILE A 340 20.43 -14.09 -1.09
CA ILE A 340 20.13 -14.30 -2.50
C ILE A 340 21.22 -15.17 -3.14
N VAL A 341 22.50 -14.79 -3.05
CA VAL A 341 23.60 -15.51 -3.69
C VAL A 341 23.68 -16.97 -3.23
N ASP A 342 23.55 -17.22 -1.93
CA ASP A 342 23.66 -18.58 -1.38
C ASP A 342 22.51 -19.49 -1.86
N ARG A 343 21.28 -18.97 -1.89
CA ARG A 343 20.10 -19.76 -2.26
C ARG A 343 19.90 -19.87 -3.76
N TYR A 344 20.41 -18.92 -4.53
CA TYR A 344 20.27 -18.86 -5.98
C TYR A 344 21.04 -19.99 -6.68
N GLY A 345 22.28 -20.26 -6.25
CA GLY A 345 23.17 -21.25 -6.88
C GLY A 345 23.16 -22.64 -6.26
N THR A 346 22.46 -22.84 -5.14
CA THR A 346 22.40 -24.17 -4.51
C THR A 346 21.46 -25.05 -5.34
N GLU A 347 22.04 -25.97 -6.13
CA GLU A 347 21.28 -27.10 -6.67
C GLU A 347 20.68 -27.83 -5.49
N ILE A 348 19.34 -27.86 -5.39
CA ILE A 348 18.68 -28.75 -4.44
C ILE A 348 19.07 -30.18 -4.87
N PRO A 349 19.86 -30.93 -4.07
CA PRO A 349 20.18 -32.31 -4.40
C PRO A 349 18.86 -33.03 -4.56
N ASN A 350 18.54 -33.48 -5.79
CA ASN A 350 17.22 -33.96 -6.21
C ASN A 350 16.48 -34.66 -5.06
N ALA A 351 15.54 -33.93 -4.42
CA ALA A 351 14.78 -34.42 -3.27
C ALA A 351 13.76 -35.52 -3.65
N GLY A 352 13.92 -36.17 -4.80
CA GLY A 352 12.89 -37.04 -5.37
C GLY A 352 13.33 -37.98 -6.49
N MET A 353 14.61 -38.39 -6.59
CA MET A 353 14.97 -39.54 -7.45
C MET A 353 15.04 -40.85 -6.64
N LEU A 354 14.02 -41.09 -5.82
CA LEU A 354 13.70 -42.40 -5.22
C LEU A 354 12.45 -43.04 -5.84
N THR A 355 11.93 -42.51 -6.95
CA THR A 355 10.84 -43.13 -7.69
C THR A 355 11.37 -43.99 -8.83
N GLY A 356 11.47 -45.29 -8.55
CA GLY A 356 11.16 -46.34 -9.53
C GLY A 356 12.23 -46.65 -10.58
N GLY A 357 12.96 -47.75 -10.35
CA GLY A 357 13.61 -48.49 -11.42
C GLY A 357 12.57 -49.01 -12.43
N GLY A 358 12.36 -48.26 -13.50
CA GLY A 358 11.61 -48.67 -14.67
C GLY A 358 12.56 -48.90 -15.85
N ASN A 359 12.93 -50.16 -16.08
CA ASN A 359 13.61 -50.61 -17.28
C ASN A 359 12.75 -50.29 -18.52
N GLY A 360 13.17 -49.35 -19.36
CA GLY A 360 12.47 -49.03 -20.61
C GLY A 360 13.37 -48.29 -21.59
N GLY A 361 14.07 -49.05 -22.43
CA GLY A 361 14.91 -48.53 -23.51
C GLY A 361 14.08 -47.80 -24.57
N GLY A 362 14.30 -46.50 -24.71
CA GLY A 362 13.77 -45.68 -25.78
C GLY A 362 14.76 -44.60 -26.16
N GLN A 363 15.56 -44.83 -27.20
CA GLN A 363 16.39 -43.81 -27.85
C GLN A 363 15.49 -42.81 -28.56
N GLY A 364 15.22 -41.67 -27.92
CA GLY A 364 14.55 -40.52 -28.51
C GLY A 364 15.45 -39.30 -28.45
N VAL A 365 15.78 -38.75 -29.62
CA VAL A 365 16.63 -37.57 -29.84
C VAL A 365 16.09 -36.37 -29.05
N GLY A 366 16.86 -35.93 -28.04
CA GLY A 366 16.47 -34.88 -27.10
C GLY A 366 16.75 -33.47 -27.60
N ASN A 367 15.69 -32.67 -27.76
CA ASN A 367 15.80 -31.22 -27.60
C ASN A 367 16.23 -30.95 -26.17
N ALA A 368 17.41 -30.37 -25.98
CA ALA A 368 17.91 -29.91 -24.69
C ALA A 368 17.00 -28.79 -24.14
N LYS A 369 15.86 -29.17 -23.55
CA LYS A 369 15.16 -28.34 -22.58
C LYS A 369 16.20 -28.06 -21.49
N GLY A 370 16.63 -26.80 -21.40
CA GLY A 370 17.64 -26.35 -20.46
C GLY A 370 17.36 -26.94 -19.07
N ALA A 371 18.40 -27.47 -18.44
CA ALA A 371 18.31 -28.00 -17.09
C ALA A 371 17.69 -26.91 -16.19
N VAL A 372 16.53 -27.22 -15.63
CA VAL A 372 15.88 -26.35 -14.64
C VAL A 372 16.82 -26.35 -13.44
N VAL A 373 17.57 -25.27 -13.25
CA VAL A 373 18.37 -25.05 -12.05
C VAL A 373 17.39 -24.91 -10.89
N ASN A 374 17.22 -25.99 -10.12
CA ASN A 374 16.39 -25.99 -8.92
C ASN A 374 17.09 -25.17 -7.84
N SER A 375 16.80 -23.87 -7.77
CA SER A 375 17.26 -23.00 -6.68
C SER A 375 16.51 -23.29 -5.38
N ASP A 376 17.16 -23.15 -4.22
CA ASP A 376 16.51 -23.21 -2.88
C ASP A 376 15.90 -21.87 -2.42
N LEU A 377 15.62 -20.97 -3.37
CA LEU A 377 14.84 -19.76 -3.09
C LEU A 377 13.41 -20.14 -2.73
N ALA A 378 12.83 -19.52 -1.70
CA ALA A 378 11.39 -19.62 -1.41
C ALA A 378 10.55 -18.97 -2.52
N ASP A 379 9.26 -19.31 -2.63
CA ASP A 379 8.35 -18.70 -3.61
C ASP A 379 8.23 -17.20 -3.39
N PHE A 380 8.26 -16.78 -2.12
CA PHE A 380 8.39 -15.39 -1.70
C PHE A 380 9.49 -15.23 -0.65
N THR A 381 10.24 -14.14 -0.73
CA THR A 381 11.21 -13.74 0.27
C THR A 381 10.84 -12.35 0.80
N ILE A 382 10.72 -12.24 2.12
CA ILE A 382 10.51 -10.98 2.82
C ILE A 382 11.85 -10.57 3.42
N PHE A 383 12.36 -9.43 2.98
CA PHE A 383 13.54 -8.78 3.55
C PHE A 383 13.07 -7.74 4.55
N MET A 384 13.61 -7.79 5.78
CA MET A 384 13.20 -6.93 6.88
C MET A 384 14.33 -6.61 7.85
N HIS A 385 14.17 -5.51 8.59
CA HIS A 385 15.00 -5.20 9.74
C HIS A 385 14.48 -5.93 10.99
N SER A 386 15.33 -6.00 12.01
CA SER A 386 15.05 -6.56 13.33
C SER A 386 14.06 -5.74 14.17
N ASP A 387 13.84 -4.47 13.82
CA ASP A 387 13.01 -3.47 14.48
C ASP A 387 11.85 -2.98 13.58
N PRO A 388 10.91 -3.87 13.18
CA PRO A 388 9.94 -3.54 12.14
C PRO A 388 8.95 -2.44 12.54
N TYR A 389 8.63 -2.23 13.83
CA TYR A 389 7.58 -1.29 14.24
C TYR A 389 7.89 0.18 13.92
N ASP A 390 9.17 0.53 13.85
CA ASP A 390 9.60 1.90 13.54
C ASP A 390 9.52 2.20 12.04
N HIS A 391 9.27 1.18 11.21
CA HIS A 391 9.44 1.25 9.77
C HIS A 391 8.22 0.73 8.98
N MET A 392 7.56 -0.29 9.51
CA MET A 392 6.50 -1.07 8.88
C MET A 392 5.26 -1.10 9.77
N HIS A 393 4.09 -1.03 9.14
CA HIS A 393 2.83 -1.25 9.82
C HIS A 393 2.49 -2.74 9.89
N MET A 394 2.53 -3.34 11.07
CA MET A 394 2.33 -4.80 11.21
C MET A 394 0.99 -5.30 10.69
N SER A 395 -0.09 -4.51 10.77
CA SER A 395 -1.37 -4.92 10.18
C SER A 395 -1.32 -5.00 8.64
N PHE A 396 -0.46 -4.21 7.99
CA PHE A 396 -0.26 -4.30 6.54
C PHE A 396 0.47 -5.59 6.17
N MET A 397 1.52 -5.93 6.93
CA MET A 397 2.18 -7.23 6.82
C MET A 397 1.18 -8.37 7.01
N GLY A 398 0.29 -8.29 8.00
CA GLY A 398 -0.75 -9.30 8.20
C GLY A 398 -1.67 -9.50 6.99
N VAL A 399 -2.09 -8.40 6.34
CA VAL A 399 -2.87 -8.43 5.10
C VAL A 399 -2.11 -9.12 3.96
N ILE A 400 -0.82 -8.83 3.79
CA ILE A 400 0.03 -9.48 2.79
C ILE A 400 0.18 -10.98 3.09
N LEU A 401 0.50 -11.34 4.33
CA LEU A 401 0.68 -12.74 4.74
C LEU A 401 -0.60 -13.54 4.54
N GLN A 402 -1.77 -12.98 4.87
CA GLN A 402 -3.06 -13.62 4.62
C GLN A 402 -3.34 -13.79 3.12
N ALA A 403 -3.03 -12.79 2.28
CA ALA A 403 -3.16 -12.91 0.84
C ALA A 403 -2.23 -14.00 0.27
N VAL A 404 -0.98 -14.09 0.75
CA VAL A 404 -0.06 -15.15 0.32
C VAL A 404 -0.56 -16.51 0.77
N ALA A 405 -0.92 -16.66 2.04
CA ALA A 405 -1.46 -17.89 2.62
C ALA A 405 -2.66 -18.45 1.84
N ARG A 406 -3.51 -17.57 1.33
CA ARG A 406 -4.69 -17.93 0.52
C ARG A 406 -4.39 -18.16 -0.95
N GLY A 407 -3.15 -17.96 -1.39
CA GLY A 407 -2.78 -18.04 -2.78
C GLY A 407 -3.37 -16.91 -3.64
N THR A 408 -3.77 -15.79 -3.05
CA THR A 408 -4.39 -14.65 -3.75
C THR A 408 -3.43 -13.48 -3.98
N PHE A 409 -2.22 -13.56 -3.43
CA PHE A 409 -1.15 -12.57 -3.66
C PHE A 409 -0.45 -12.80 -5.00
N GLU A 410 -0.30 -11.74 -5.80
CA GLU A 410 0.25 -11.80 -7.16
C GLU A 410 1.42 -10.86 -7.41
N GLN A 411 1.62 -9.89 -6.53
CA GLN A 411 2.64 -8.87 -6.71
C GLN A 411 4.01 -9.54 -6.63
N HIS A 412 4.85 -9.27 -7.62
CA HIS A 412 6.20 -9.85 -7.67
C HIS A 412 7.20 -9.12 -6.79
N PHE A 413 6.87 -7.89 -6.41
CA PHE A 413 7.60 -7.03 -5.49
C PHE A 413 6.59 -6.15 -4.74
N MET A 414 6.82 -5.91 -3.44
CA MET A 414 5.98 -5.04 -2.63
C MET A 414 6.81 -4.38 -1.52
N HIS A 415 6.83 -3.05 -1.49
CA HIS A 415 7.38 -2.32 -0.34
C HIS A 415 6.50 -2.52 0.89
N LEU A 416 7.12 -2.83 2.02
CA LEU A 416 6.42 -3.08 3.29
C LEU A 416 6.35 -1.84 4.19
N ASN A 417 7.25 -0.87 3.97
CA ASN A 417 7.38 0.29 4.83
C ASN A 417 6.35 1.38 4.53
N GLY A 418 6.05 2.22 5.52
CA GLY A 418 5.19 3.40 5.35
C GLY A 418 5.95 4.64 4.87
N PRO A 419 7.02 5.06 5.58
CA PRO A 419 7.77 6.25 5.23
C PRO A 419 8.43 6.15 3.84
N ARG A 420 8.50 7.28 3.14
CA ARG A 420 9.25 7.42 1.89
C ARG A 420 10.47 8.30 2.08
N HIS A 421 11.52 7.98 1.35
CA HIS A 421 12.62 8.91 1.14
C HIS A 421 12.13 10.09 0.31
N VAL A 422 12.69 11.27 0.60
CA VAL A 422 12.51 12.40 -0.29
C VAL A 422 13.19 12.09 -1.61
N ARG A 423 12.55 12.49 -2.72
CA ARG A 423 13.13 12.37 -4.05
C ARG A 423 14.53 12.97 -4.08
N THR A 424 15.51 12.14 -4.44
CA THR A 424 16.92 12.54 -4.41
C THR A 424 17.67 11.95 -5.59
N LEU A 425 18.69 12.68 -6.04
CA LEU A 425 19.70 12.23 -6.98
C LEU A 425 21.03 12.73 -6.44
N THR A 426 21.91 11.80 -6.04
CA THR A 426 23.21 12.14 -5.48
C THR A 426 24.32 11.49 -6.29
N PRO A 427 25.53 12.08 -6.34
CA PRO A 427 26.68 11.44 -6.99
C PRO A 427 26.95 10.02 -6.50
N CYS A 428 26.75 9.78 -5.19
CA CYS A 428 26.82 8.45 -4.59
C CYS A 428 25.84 7.47 -5.25
N LEU A 429 24.56 7.87 -5.37
CA LEU A 429 23.52 7.04 -5.98
C LEU A 429 23.83 6.74 -7.46
N GLN A 430 24.39 7.72 -8.18
CA GLN A 430 24.85 7.54 -9.56
C GLN A 430 25.98 6.52 -9.66
N ALA A 431 27.01 6.64 -8.82
CA ALA A 431 28.14 5.72 -8.81
C ALA A 431 27.73 4.29 -8.40
N VAL A 432 26.87 4.15 -7.38
CA VAL A 432 26.33 2.84 -6.98
C VAL A 432 25.49 2.25 -8.12
N SER A 433 24.63 3.05 -8.75
CA SER A 433 23.85 2.59 -9.90
C SER A 433 24.74 2.15 -11.06
N GLU A 434 25.80 2.92 -11.37
CA GLU A 434 26.75 2.57 -12.41
C GLU A 434 27.48 1.27 -12.11
N ALA A 435 27.89 1.06 -10.86
CA ALA A 435 28.54 -0.17 -10.44
C ALA A 435 27.62 -1.41 -10.54
N ILE A 436 26.31 -1.24 -10.28
CA ILE A 436 25.33 -2.33 -10.30
C ILE A 436 24.85 -2.62 -11.73
N PHE A 437 24.42 -1.58 -12.45
CA PHE A 437 23.71 -1.67 -13.72
C PHE A 437 24.59 -1.41 -14.96
N GLY A 438 25.83 -0.92 -14.76
CA GLY A 438 26.73 -0.53 -15.85
C GLY A 438 26.43 0.85 -16.44
N HIS A 439 25.51 1.60 -15.84
CA HIS A 439 25.20 2.99 -16.21
C HIS A 439 24.71 3.79 -15.00
N PRO A 440 25.04 5.09 -14.91
CA PRO A 440 24.56 5.92 -13.81
C PRO A 440 23.06 6.19 -13.96
N ILE A 441 22.39 6.39 -12.83
CA ILE A 441 21.01 6.87 -12.81
C ILE A 441 20.98 8.37 -13.15
N THR A 442 20.03 8.80 -13.98
CA THR A 442 19.96 10.19 -14.47
C THR A 442 18.72 10.94 -14.00
N TYR A 443 17.92 10.32 -13.15
CA TYR A 443 16.66 10.84 -12.64
C TYR A 443 16.61 10.68 -11.11
N SER A 444 15.79 11.50 -10.45
CA SER A 444 15.57 11.40 -9.01
C SER A 444 14.83 10.13 -8.65
N VAL A 445 15.15 9.58 -7.49
CA VAL A 445 14.57 8.36 -6.94
C VAL A 445 13.93 8.70 -5.60
N GLY A 446 12.70 8.24 -5.36
CA GLY A 446 11.96 8.52 -4.13
C GLY A 446 11.31 7.28 -3.52
N PRO A 447 12.03 6.19 -3.23
CA PRO A 447 11.39 4.94 -2.83
C PRO A 447 10.85 4.99 -1.39
N TYR A 448 10.17 3.92 -0.99
CA TYR A 448 9.91 3.68 0.42
C TYR A 448 11.23 3.47 1.18
N CYS A 449 11.34 4.03 2.39
CA CYS A 449 12.54 3.96 3.21
C CYS A 449 12.88 2.52 3.59
N CYS A 450 14.11 2.30 4.03
CA CYS A 450 14.52 1.29 5.01
C CYS A 450 14.56 -0.15 4.50
N ALA A 451 14.64 -0.35 3.17
CA ALA A 451 14.91 -1.63 2.51
C ALA A 451 14.05 -2.84 2.96
N GLN A 452 12.82 -2.64 3.44
CA GLN A 452 11.92 -3.75 3.76
C GLN A 452 10.90 -3.96 2.66
N PHE A 453 10.95 -5.14 2.05
CA PHE A 453 10.14 -5.48 0.90
C PHE A 453 9.93 -7.00 0.82
N LEU A 454 8.82 -7.37 0.18
CA LEU A 454 8.56 -8.73 -0.28
C LEU A 454 8.95 -8.82 -1.75
N VAL A 455 9.59 -9.92 -2.15
CA VAL A 455 9.90 -10.20 -3.56
C VAL A 455 9.65 -11.68 -3.86
N SER A 456 9.14 -11.97 -5.06
CA SER A 456 8.92 -13.34 -5.54
C SER A 456 10.20 -14.00 -6.04
N ARG A 457 10.26 -15.34 -5.99
CA ARG A 457 11.35 -16.14 -6.59
C ARG A 457 11.63 -15.72 -8.03
N ASP A 458 10.58 -15.69 -8.85
CA ASP A 458 10.67 -15.39 -10.27
C ASP A 458 11.33 -14.02 -10.50
N ARG A 459 11.04 -13.05 -9.62
CA ARG A 459 11.62 -11.73 -9.73
C ARG A 459 13.09 -11.70 -9.35
N ILE A 460 13.50 -12.44 -8.32
CA ILE A 460 14.93 -12.65 -8.01
C ILE A 460 15.61 -13.33 -9.21
N GLN A 461 15.00 -14.37 -9.79
CA GLN A 461 15.59 -15.12 -10.90
C GLN A 461 15.59 -14.38 -12.24
N SER A 462 14.83 -13.29 -12.37
CA SER A 462 14.83 -12.43 -13.56
C SER A 462 16.19 -11.77 -13.84
N ARG A 463 17.10 -11.74 -12.85
CA ARG A 463 18.49 -11.31 -12.99
C ARG A 463 19.42 -12.53 -12.82
N PRO A 464 20.51 -12.65 -13.59
CA PRO A 464 21.45 -13.76 -13.44
C PRO A 464 22.21 -13.67 -12.10
N LEU A 465 22.64 -14.80 -11.54
CA LEU A 465 23.43 -14.87 -10.29
C LEU A 465 24.59 -13.86 -10.24
N ALA A 466 25.35 -13.77 -11.33
CA ALA A 466 26.49 -12.86 -11.46
C ALA A 466 26.13 -11.37 -11.23
N PHE A 467 24.86 -10.98 -11.44
CA PHE A 467 24.37 -9.65 -11.10
C PHE A 467 24.39 -9.41 -9.58
N TYR A 468 23.87 -10.36 -8.80
CA TYR A 468 23.85 -10.28 -7.34
C TYR A 468 25.23 -10.43 -6.72
N GLU A 469 26.12 -11.23 -7.31
CA GLU A 469 27.52 -11.35 -6.88
C GLU A 469 28.27 -10.01 -7.02
N ARG A 470 28.06 -9.29 -8.13
CA ARG A 470 28.61 -7.94 -8.31
C ARG A 470 28.09 -6.96 -7.27
N MET A 471 26.78 -6.96 -7.02
CA MET A 471 26.21 -6.14 -5.94
C MET A 471 26.84 -6.49 -4.59
N ARG A 472 26.95 -7.79 -4.27
CA ARG A 472 27.53 -8.26 -3.01
C ARG A 472 28.98 -7.79 -2.85
N ALA A 473 29.75 -7.76 -3.93
CA ALA A 473 31.13 -7.27 -3.91
C ALA A 473 31.23 -5.81 -3.42
N LEU A 474 30.21 -4.97 -3.66
CA LEU A 474 30.19 -3.59 -3.19
C LEU A 474 30.13 -3.52 -1.65
N VAL A 475 29.35 -4.40 -1.02
CA VAL A 475 29.04 -4.31 0.43
C VAL A 475 29.81 -5.32 1.30
N ASN A 476 30.37 -6.39 0.74
CA ASN A 476 31.08 -7.42 1.50
C ASN A 476 32.52 -7.08 1.89
N GLY A 477 32.98 -5.84 1.65
CA GLY A 477 34.35 -5.39 1.94
C GLY A 477 35.40 -5.84 0.93
N SER A 478 35.02 -6.49 -0.18
CA SER A 478 35.97 -6.86 -1.25
C SER A 478 36.44 -5.67 -2.08
N MET A 479 35.64 -4.59 -2.13
CA MET A 479 36.07 -3.34 -2.76
C MET A 479 37.12 -2.60 -1.92
N PRO A 480 38.25 -2.19 -2.52
CA PRO A 480 39.30 -1.47 -1.80
C PRO A 480 38.95 0.00 -1.50
N TYR A 481 37.87 0.53 -2.08
CA TYR A 481 37.42 1.90 -1.90
C TYR A 481 35.90 1.99 -1.73
N ASP A 482 35.46 3.10 -1.16
CA ASP A 482 34.06 3.49 -1.03
C ASP A 482 33.67 4.41 -2.20
N LEU A 483 32.52 4.17 -2.84
CA LEU A 483 32.10 4.92 -4.04
C LEU A 483 31.50 6.29 -3.70
N CYS A 484 31.04 6.49 -2.46
CA CYS A 484 30.28 7.66 -2.07
C CYS A 484 31.03 8.61 -1.13
N THR A 485 32.20 8.21 -0.66
CA THR A 485 33.00 9.03 0.25
C THR A 485 34.48 8.74 0.08
N THR A 486 35.28 9.79 0.16
CA THR A 486 36.74 9.71 0.25
C THR A 486 37.22 9.49 1.69
N SER A 487 36.32 9.59 2.68
CA SER A 487 36.62 9.45 4.10
C SER A 487 36.26 8.07 4.64
N ARG A 488 37.00 7.60 5.66
CA ARG A 488 36.68 6.38 6.41
C ARG A 488 35.32 6.57 7.10
N VAL A 489 34.29 5.92 6.56
CA VAL A 489 32.97 5.86 7.18
C VAL A 489 32.81 4.60 8.01
N ALA A 490 32.02 4.72 9.08
CA ALA A 490 31.67 3.61 9.97
C ALA A 490 30.51 2.75 9.43
N ARG A 491 29.95 3.06 8.26
CA ARG A 491 28.90 2.28 7.58
C ARG A 491 29.21 2.26 6.09
N SER A 492 28.98 1.13 5.41
CA SER A 492 29.08 1.07 3.96
C SER A 492 28.10 2.07 3.34
N THR A 493 28.60 3.11 2.70
CA THR A 493 27.72 4.04 1.98
C THR A 493 27.06 3.37 0.77
N HIS A 494 27.66 2.28 0.25
CA HIS A 494 27.10 1.52 -0.85
C HIS A 494 25.76 0.92 -0.48
N CYS A 495 25.62 0.42 0.76
CA CYS A 495 24.34 -0.11 1.21
C CYS A 495 23.29 1.00 1.33
N TYR A 496 23.68 2.18 1.82
CA TYR A 496 22.79 3.34 1.80
C TYR A 496 22.34 3.68 0.38
N GLY A 497 23.23 3.64 -0.63
CA GLY A 497 22.84 3.80 -2.03
C GLY A 497 21.90 2.70 -2.52
N MET A 498 22.14 1.43 -2.14
CA MET A 498 21.28 0.30 -2.49
C MET A 498 19.89 0.38 -1.86
N GLU A 499 19.76 0.99 -0.68
CA GLU A 499 18.47 1.23 -0.03
C GLU A 499 17.49 1.96 -0.96
N PHE A 500 18.02 2.84 -1.82
CA PHE A 500 17.24 3.55 -2.83
C PHE A 500 17.02 2.76 -4.12
N LEU A 501 17.73 1.67 -4.35
CA LEU A 501 17.76 0.97 -5.64
C LEU A 501 17.11 -0.41 -5.59
N TRP A 502 16.72 -0.92 -4.41
CA TRP A 502 16.15 -2.27 -4.27
C TRP A 502 14.98 -2.53 -5.21
N HIS A 503 14.07 -1.59 -5.36
CA HIS A 503 12.93 -1.75 -6.25
C HIS A 503 13.36 -1.75 -7.73
N ILE A 504 14.32 -0.91 -8.13
CA ILE A 504 14.89 -0.90 -9.49
C ILE A 504 15.67 -2.19 -9.78
N VAL A 505 16.39 -2.73 -8.79
CA VAL A 505 17.07 -4.04 -8.87
C VAL A 505 16.07 -5.12 -9.29
N PHE A 506 14.87 -5.07 -8.72
CA PHE A 506 13.74 -5.94 -9.04
C PHE A 506 12.80 -5.40 -10.12
N GLY A 507 13.26 -4.46 -10.96
CA GLY A 507 12.57 -4.04 -12.17
C GLY A 507 11.35 -3.14 -11.98
N GLU A 508 11.21 -2.52 -10.80
CA GLU A 508 10.19 -1.50 -10.54
C GLU A 508 10.63 -0.12 -11.02
N GLU A 509 9.65 0.80 -11.13
CA GLU A 509 9.90 2.19 -11.52
C GLU A 509 10.73 2.94 -10.48
N ALA A 510 11.61 3.84 -10.93
CA ALA A 510 12.49 4.59 -10.04
C ALA A 510 11.80 5.41 -8.94
N ASP A 511 10.62 5.93 -9.24
CA ASP A 511 9.83 6.73 -8.32
C ASP A 511 8.40 6.18 -8.29
N PRO A 512 8.18 5.03 -7.62
CA PRO A 512 6.88 4.38 -7.65
C PRO A 512 5.81 5.31 -7.04
N PRO A 513 4.54 5.21 -7.47
CA PRO A 513 3.46 5.97 -6.85
C PRO A 513 3.33 5.61 -5.36
N LEU A 514 2.63 6.47 -4.60
CA LEU A 514 2.18 6.07 -3.27
C LEU A 514 1.21 4.89 -3.40
N ARG A 515 1.31 3.87 -2.55
CA ARG A 515 0.46 2.66 -2.59
C ARG A 515 -1.02 2.98 -2.75
N GLN A 516 -1.55 3.93 -1.98
CA GLN A 516 -2.93 4.39 -2.04
C GLN A 516 -3.31 5.04 -3.38
N ASP A 517 -2.34 5.61 -4.08
CA ASP A 517 -2.51 6.24 -5.38
C ASP A 517 -2.18 5.31 -6.55
N ASP A 518 -1.61 4.13 -6.30
CA ASP A 518 -1.24 3.15 -7.31
C ASP A 518 -2.46 2.36 -7.79
N PRO A 519 -2.93 2.56 -9.03
CA PRO A 519 -4.08 1.84 -9.55
C PRO A 519 -3.75 0.39 -9.95
N THR A 520 -2.47 0.00 -10.01
CA THR A 520 -2.04 -1.36 -10.37
C THR A 520 -2.13 -2.31 -9.17
N LEU A 521 -2.21 -1.77 -7.96
CA LEU A 521 -2.35 -2.55 -6.74
C LEU A 521 -3.82 -2.91 -6.47
N PRO A 522 -4.08 -4.15 -6.00
CA PRO A 522 -5.36 -4.50 -5.38
C PRO A 522 -5.73 -3.53 -4.26
N VAL A 523 -7.03 -3.27 -4.08
CA VAL A 523 -7.56 -2.32 -3.09
C VAL A 523 -7.06 -2.59 -1.68
N ALA A 524 -6.92 -3.87 -1.32
CA ALA A 524 -6.35 -4.34 -0.06
C ALA A 524 -4.99 -3.72 0.26
N PHE A 525 -4.17 -3.46 -0.76
CA PHE A 525 -2.81 -2.91 -0.61
C PHE A 525 -2.73 -1.40 -0.85
N ARG A 526 -3.87 -0.75 -1.14
CA ARG A 526 -3.99 0.70 -1.33
C ARG A 526 -4.41 1.44 -0.06
N LEU A 527 -4.26 0.80 1.09
CA LEU A 527 -4.49 1.39 2.40
C LEU A 527 -3.33 2.34 2.75
N LYS A 528 -3.67 3.55 3.20
CA LYS A 528 -2.69 4.48 3.79
C LYS A 528 -2.38 4.01 5.21
N PHE A 529 -1.13 3.61 5.47
CA PHE A 529 -0.69 3.21 6.81
C PHE A 529 0.24 4.26 7.42
N GLY A 530 -0.14 4.81 8.57
CA GLY A 530 0.70 5.72 9.36
C GLY A 530 1.08 7.01 8.62
N VAL A 531 2.31 7.48 8.85
CA VAL A 531 2.85 8.73 8.29
C VAL A 531 3.52 8.47 6.95
N GLU A 532 2.75 7.97 5.98
CA GLU A 532 3.15 8.05 4.57
C GLU A 532 3.21 9.55 4.23
N HIS A 533 4.41 10.12 4.22
CA HIS A 533 4.60 11.54 4.01
C HIS A 533 4.08 11.93 2.61
N ASP A 534 3.06 12.79 2.57
CA ASP A 534 2.55 13.41 1.32
C ASP A 534 3.53 14.44 0.72
N LYS A 535 4.80 14.47 1.16
CA LYS A 535 5.80 15.47 0.74
C LYS A 535 6.50 15.01 -0.54
N ARG A 536 6.12 15.62 -1.66
CA ARG A 536 6.47 15.19 -3.02
C ARG A 536 7.79 15.77 -3.55
N ASP A 537 8.37 16.76 -2.89
CA ASP A 537 9.59 17.44 -3.32
C ASP A 537 10.46 17.84 -2.10
N TRP A 538 11.79 17.79 -2.24
CA TRP A 538 12.75 18.34 -1.29
C TRP A 538 12.52 19.84 -1.06
N ASN A 539 11.99 20.55 -2.06
CA ASN A 539 11.58 21.95 -1.94
C ASN A 539 10.42 22.17 -0.96
N ASP A 540 9.57 21.14 -0.72
CA ASP A 540 8.45 21.20 0.22
C ASP A 540 8.85 20.83 1.66
N VAL A 541 10.12 20.42 1.85
CA VAL A 541 10.68 20.18 3.18
C VAL A 541 11.10 21.53 3.76
N VAL A 542 10.21 22.13 4.56
CA VAL A 542 10.61 23.19 5.51
C VAL A 542 11.57 22.54 6.50
N LEU A 543 12.86 22.56 6.18
CA LEU A 543 13.91 22.25 7.13
C LEU A 543 13.73 23.22 8.30
N SER A 544 13.80 22.70 9.53
CA SER A 544 13.89 23.56 10.72
C SER A 544 14.95 24.65 10.43
N PRO A 545 14.71 25.93 10.73
CA PRO A 545 15.47 27.07 10.21
C PRO A 545 16.99 27.05 10.49
N ASN A 546 17.46 26.08 11.28
CA ASN A 546 18.86 25.89 11.66
C ASN A 546 19.49 24.58 11.19
N VAL A 547 18.84 23.77 10.34
CA VAL A 547 19.49 22.60 9.73
C VAL A 547 20.24 23.07 8.48
N PRO A 548 21.59 23.03 8.47
CA PRO A 548 22.34 23.42 7.29
C PRO A 548 21.88 22.55 6.12
N LYS A 549 21.44 23.18 5.02
CA LYS A 549 21.34 22.49 3.74
C LYS A 549 22.72 21.93 3.48
N LYS A 550 22.91 20.62 3.64
CA LYS A 550 24.17 19.96 3.26
C LYS A 550 24.17 19.92 1.74
N ILE A 551 24.43 21.08 1.13
CA ILE A 551 24.79 21.20 -0.27
C ILE A 551 26.10 20.43 -0.36
N VAL A 552 26.01 19.21 -0.87
CA VAL A 552 27.20 18.44 -1.24
C VAL A 552 27.93 19.32 -2.24
N THR A 553 29.14 19.73 -1.91
CA THR A 553 30.00 20.48 -2.83
C THR A 553 30.11 19.66 -4.11
N GLN A 554 29.82 20.29 -5.27
CA GLN A 554 29.96 19.63 -6.55
C GLN A 554 31.41 19.15 -6.69
N GLN A 555 31.56 17.83 -6.84
CA GLN A 555 32.83 17.15 -7.05
C GLN A 555 32.88 16.70 -8.50
N ASP A 556 33.88 17.17 -9.24
CA ASP A 556 34.17 16.70 -10.59
C ASP A 556 35.30 15.66 -10.52
N TRP A 557 35.15 14.56 -11.27
CA TRP A 557 36.14 13.48 -11.36
C TRP A 557 36.98 13.68 -12.63
N ASP A 558 38.31 13.79 -12.49
CA ASP A 558 39.22 14.05 -13.62
C ASP A 558 39.90 12.79 -14.20
N GLY A 559 39.55 11.60 -13.68
CA GLY A 559 40.16 10.33 -14.06
C GLY A 559 41.18 9.79 -13.08
N GLU A 560 41.75 10.62 -12.19
CA GLU A 560 42.69 10.19 -11.15
C GLU A 560 42.29 10.67 -9.74
N ASN A 561 41.65 11.84 -9.62
CA ASN A 561 41.28 12.44 -8.35
C ASN A 561 39.88 13.11 -8.41
N PHE A 562 39.24 13.24 -7.25
CA PHE A 562 38.08 14.12 -7.10
C PHE A 562 38.55 15.56 -6.83
N VAL A 563 38.22 16.47 -7.74
CA VAL A 563 38.53 17.90 -7.59
C VAL A 563 37.30 18.63 -7.05
N TYR A 564 37.47 19.31 -5.91
CA TYR A 564 36.41 20.13 -5.33
C TYR A 564 36.30 21.46 -6.06
N THR A 565 35.22 21.67 -6.82
CA THR A 565 34.89 22.97 -7.38
C THR A 565 34.40 23.90 -6.28
N ARG A 566 35.28 24.81 -5.84
CA ARG A 566 34.98 25.80 -4.81
C ARG A 566 34.14 26.93 -5.42
N GLY A 567 32.81 26.83 -5.33
CA GLY A 567 31.95 27.88 -5.90
C GLY A 567 30.45 27.66 -5.75
N GLY A 568 29.94 27.65 -4.52
CA GLY A 568 28.50 27.81 -4.25
C GLY A 568 28.28 29.02 -3.34
N PRO A 569 27.24 29.84 -3.55
CA PRO A 569 26.98 31.02 -2.73
C PRO A 569 26.67 30.60 -1.28
N GLY A 570 27.54 30.98 -0.34
CA GLY A 570 27.38 30.70 1.09
C GLY A 570 28.66 30.34 1.87
N THR A 571 29.83 30.27 1.25
CA THR A 571 31.10 30.00 1.97
C THR A 571 31.68 31.26 2.62
N GLU A 572 30.99 31.84 3.60
CA GLU A 572 31.64 32.74 4.56
C GLU A 572 32.28 31.90 5.67
N LYS A 573 33.61 32.02 5.81
CA LYS A 573 34.39 31.39 6.86
C LYS A 573 33.91 31.87 8.23
N ARG A 574 33.38 30.98 9.07
CA ARG A 574 33.34 31.21 10.52
C ARG A 574 34.76 31.06 11.07
N GLY A 575 35.23 32.10 11.75
CA GLY A 575 36.50 32.09 12.46
C GLY A 575 36.38 31.27 13.74
N ASP A 576 37.09 30.14 13.78
CA ASP A 576 37.24 29.27 14.96
C ASP A 576 38.66 29.36 15.55
N ASP A 577 39.22 30.58 15.64
CA ASP A 577 40.51 30.86 16.31
C ASP A 577 40.31 31.45 17.71
N ALA A 578 39.56 30.78 18.59
CA ALA A 578 39.52 31.12 20.02
C ALA A 578 40.10 29.96 20.86
N PRO A 579 41.19 30.19 21.62
CA PRO A 579 41.79 29.17 22.46
C PRO A 579 40.88 28.87 23.66
N ARG A 580 40.71 27.57 23.96
CA ARG A 580 39.95 27.11 25.14
C ARG A 580 40.75 27.43 26.42
N PRO A 581 40.10 27.89 27.50
CA PRO A 581 40.75 28.10 28.78
C PRO A 581 41.11 26.77 29.45
N ALA A 582 42.20 26.80 30.23
CA ALA A 582 42.88 25.68 30.86
C ALA A 582 42.07 24.98 31.96
#